data_AF-E1GVD8-F1
#
_entry.id   AF-E1GVD8-F1
#
_cell.length_a   1.000
_cell.length_b   1.000
_cell.length_c   1.000
_cell.angle_alpha   90.00
_cell.angle_beta   90.00
_cell.angle_gamma   90.00
#
_symmetry.space_group_name_H-M   'P 1'
#
loop_
_entity.id
_entity.type
_entity.pdbx_description
1 polymer ?
#
loop_
_entity_poly.entity_id
_entity_poly.type
_entity_poly.pdbx_seq_one_letter_code
_entity_poly.pdbx_strand_id
1 'polypeptide(L)'
;MTEAKSFLNGDIILSTKATMNGIDKTLLPSGCPTKFHFSWDLTDKNILTIKLDKFTVGKMPFVVTFACNTEIMQLNSFEKDEYKGNSWIKFKGENGYVIADDGKSNETAKGSLVKGYYNVKTHEINFIVDYNMMNVRSECFLQTIDKNRINNYTAEFKKYEEDLKAYKKDHGLQ
;
A
#
# COMPACT_ATOMS: atom_id res chain seq x y z
N MET A 1 10.92 0.08 18.56
CA MET A 1 10.59 1.19 17.64
C MET A 1 11.75 1.61 16.76
N THR A 2 12.97 1.77 17.26
CA THR A 2 14.15 2.13 16.44
C THR A 2 14.34 1.23 15.22
N GLU A 3 14.23 -0.09 15.39
CA GLU A 3 14.35 -1.07 14.31
C GLU A 3 13.24 -0.93 13.25
N ALA A 4 11.99 -0.80 13.68
CA ALA A 4 10.86 -0.54 12.78
C ALA A 4 11.09 0.71 11.94
N LYS A 5 11.57 1.80 12.57
CA LYS A 5 11.86 3.06 11.90
C LYS A 5 13.00 2.96 10.90
N SER A 6 14.03 2.19 11.22
CA SER A 6 15.18 2.01 10.33
C SER A 6 14.81 1.21 9.09
N PHE A 7 13.94 0.20 9.23
CA PHE A 7 13.66 -0.74 8.15
C PHE A 7 12.44 -0.32 7.30
N LEU A 8 11.34 0.06 7.96
CA LEU A 8 10.10 0.51 7.33
C LEU A 8 10.19 2.01 7.01
N ASN A 9 11.12 2.36 6.11
CA ASN A 9 11.38 3.74 5.70
C ASN A 9 11.86 3.78 4.24
N GLY A 10 11.56 4.88 3.55
CA GLY A 10 11.83 5.10 2.14
C GLY A 10 10.91 4.30 1.21
N ASP A 11 11.36 4.14 -0.04
CA ASP A 11 10.63 3.39 -1.05
C ASP A 11 10.73 1.87 -0.78
N ILE A 12 9.58 1.20 -0.84
CA ILE A 12 9.45 -0.25 -0.69
C ILE A 12 8.49 -0.77 -1.76
N ILE A 13 8.91 -1.82 -2.46
CA ILE A 13 8.08 -2.49 -3.46
C ILE A 13 7.31 -3.63 -2.79
N LEU A 14 5.99 -3.55 -2.86
CA LEU A 14 5.08 -4.53 -2.30
C LEU A 14 4.14 -5.02 -3.38
N SER A 15 3.81 -6.31 -3.34
CA SER A 15 2.77 -6.84 -4.21
C SER A 15 1.40 -6.47 -3.66
N THR A 16 0.56 -5.86 -4.48
CA THR A 16 -0.80 -5.48 -4.06
C THR A 16 -1.88 -5.95 -5.01
N LYS A 17 -3.08 -6.11 -4.47
CA LYS A 17 -4.32 -6.25 -5.21
C LYS A 17 -5.08 -4.93 -5.15
N ALA A 18 -5.53 -4.43 -6.29
CA ALA A 18 -6.39 -3.26 -6.37
C ALA A 18 -7.78 -3.67 -6.83
N THR A 19 -8.78 -3.35 -6.04
CA THR A 19 -10.19 -3.60 -6.34
C THR A 19 -10.89 -2.28 -6.66
N MET A 20 -11.85 -2.31 -7.58
CA MET A 20 -12.75 -1.20 -7.87
C MET A 20 -14.18 -1.72 -7.94
N ASN A 21 -15.06 -1.19 -7.09
CA ASN A 21 -16.41 -1.72 -6.88
C ASN A 21 -16.39 -3.22 -6.50
N GLY A 22 -15.43 -3.63 -5.66
CA GLY A 22 -15.25 -5.02 -5.22
C GLY A 22 -14.66 -5.96 -6.28
N ILE A 23 -14.41 -5.51 -7.51
CA ILE A 23 -13.83 -6.33 -8.58
C ILE A 23 -12.32 -6.11 -8.59
N ASP A 24 -11.54 -7.20 -8.47
CA ASP A 24 -10.09 -7.19 -8.65
C ASP A 24 -9.72 -6.69 -10.07
N LYS A 25 -8.99 -5.58 -10.14
CA LYS A 25 -8.48 -4.97 -11.38
C LYS A 25 -7.01 -5.28 -11.62
N THR A 26 -6.33 -5.86 -10.65
CA THR A 26 -4.97 -6.37 -10.79
C THR A 26 -4.94 -7.67 -11.59
N LEU A 27 -5.98 -8.50 -11.44
CA LEU A 27 -6.25 -9.75 -12.19
C LEU A 27 -5.22 -10.88 -12.00
N LEU A 28 -3.93 -10.57 -11.87
CA LEU A 28 -2.87 -11.56 -11.70
C LEU A 28 -2.76 -12.00 -10.24
N PRO A 29 -2.60 -13.32 -9.95
CA PRO A 29 -2.45 -13.84 -8.58
C PRO A 29 -1.29 -13.23 -7.82
N SER A 30 -0.18 -12.93 -8.50
CA SER A 30 1.03 -12.32 -7.92
C SER A 30 0.83 -10.91 -7.38
N GLY A 31 -0.27 -10.25 -7.74
CA GLY A 31 -0.47 -8.84 -7.49
C GLY A 31 0.33 -7.94 -8.45
N CYS A 32 0.11 -6.64 -8.31
CA CYS A 32 0.85 -5.58 -8.99
C CYS A 32 2.06 -5.19 -8.12
N PRO A 33 3.29 -5.18 -8.66
CA PRO A 33 4.42 -4.55 -7.99
C PRO A 33 4.12 -3.07 -7.76
N THR A 34 3.98 -2.65 -6.51
CA THR A 34 3.53 -1.31 -6.14
C THR A 34 4.58 -0.65 -5.28
N LYS A 35 5.01 0.54 -5.68
CA LYS A 35 5.98 1.34 -4.93
C LYS A 35 5.25 2.21 -3.90
N PHE A 36 5.43 1.88 -2.63
CA PHE A 36 5.01 2.74 -1.52
C PHE A 36 6.21 3.49 -0.96
N HIS A 37 5.99 4.72 -0.56
CA HIS A 37 6.93 5.51 0.20
C HIS A 37 6.49 5.55 1.66
N PHE A 38 7.37 5.09 2.55
CA PHE A 38 7.18 5.11 3.99
C PHE A 38 8.07 6.20 4.58
N SER A 39 7.51 7.12 5.35
CA SER A 39 8.29 8.15 6.04
C SER A 39 7.79 8.36 7.46
N TRP A 40 8.72 8.49 8.39
CA TRP A 40 8.39 8.78 9.79
C TRP A 40 8.37 10.28 10.03
N ASP A 41 7.41 10.75 10.81
CA ASP A 41 7.39 12.16 11.20
C ASP A 41 8.64 12.50 12.04
N LEU A 42 9.21 13.68 11.77
CA LEU A 42 10.45 14.13 12.41
C LEU A 42 10.23 14.57 13.87
N THR A 43 9.00 14.94 14.21
CA THR A 43 8.60 15.46 15.52
C THR A 43 7.85 14.41 16.33
N ASP A 44 6.77 13.84 15.78
CA ASP A 44 6.00 12.78 16.40
C ASP A 44 6.53 11.41 16.00
N LYS A 45 7.22 10.77 16.94
CA LYS A 45 7.85 9.48 16.71
C LYS A 45 6.84 8.34 16.48
N ASN A 46 5.55 8.53 16.70
CA ASN A 46 4.54 7.50 16.50
C ASN A 46 3.74 7.68 15.21
N ILE A 47 4.07 8.68 14.39
CA ILE A 47 3.44 8.90 13.10
C ILE A 47 4.31 8.32 11.98
N LEU A 48 3.69 7.43 11.19
CA LEU A 48 4.21 6.88 9.94
C LEU A 48 3.31 7.35 8.80
N THR A 49 3.87 8.09 7.86
CA THR A 49 3.19 8.45 6.62
C THR A 49 3.40 7.33 5.60
N ILE A 50 2.31 6.88 5.00
CA ILE A 50 2.30 5.95 3.87
C ILE A 50 1.82 6.73 2.66
N LYS A 51 2.63 6.73 1.61
CA LYS A 51 2.37 7.45 0.37
C LYS A 51 2.46 6.50 -0.82
N LEU A 52 1.52 6.65 -1.73
CA LEU A 52 1.47 5.97 -3.01
C LEU A 52 1.47 7.01 -4.11
N ASP A 53 2.58 7.09 -4.83
CA ASP A 53 2.80 8.07 -5.88
C ASP A 53 2.16 7.64 -7.20
N LYS A 54 1.46 8.60 -7.83
CA LYS A 54 0.98 8.52 -9.22
C LYS A 54 0.30 7.18 -9.56
N PHE A 55 -0.63 6.73 -8.73
CA PHE A 55 -1.35 5.49 -9.00
C PHE A 55 -2.61 5.72 -9.84
N THR A 56 -2.96 4.68 -10.59
CA THR A 56 -4.20 4.56 -11.36
C THR A 56 -4.66 3.11 -11.30
N VAL A 57 -5.97 2.89 -11.24
CA VAL A 57 -6.57 1.54 -11.18
C VAL A 57 -7.62 1.42 -12.27
N GLY A 58 -7.51 0.38 -13.10
CA GLY A 58 -8.49 0.11 -14.14
C GLY A 58 -8.62 1.24 -15.16
N LYS A 59 -9.81 1.83 -15.28
CA LYS A 59 -10.13 2.92 -16.23
C LYS A 59 -10.26 4.28 -15.52
N MET A 60 -9.52 4.49 -14.43
CA MET A 60 -9.51 5.79 -13.76
C MET A 60 -9.09 6.90 -14.76
N PRO A 61 -9.83 8.01 -14.85
CA PRO A 61 -9.61 9.04 -15.85
C PRO A 61 -8.44 9.98 -15.52
N PHE A 62 -7.86 9.85 -14.32
CA PHE A 62 -6.76 10.68 -13.81
C PHE A 62 -5.80 9.85 -12.95
N VAL A 63 -4.58 10.34 -12.86
CA VAL A 63 -3.53 9.80 -11.99
C VAL A 63 -3.54 10.62 -10.70
N VAL A 64 -3.44 9.95 -9.55
CA VAL A 64 -3.42 10.60 -8.24
C VAL A 64 -2.25 10.13 -7.41
N THR A 65 -1.78 10.99 -6.53
CA THR A 65 -0.94 10.59 -5.41
C THR A 65 -1.79 10.58 -4.15
N PHE A 66 -1.72 9.51 -3.37
CA PHE A 66 -2.40 9.42 -2.08
C PHE A 66 -1.37 9.32 -0.97
N ALA A 67 -1.61 10.01 0.14
CA ALA A 67 -0.82 9.84 1.34
C ALA A 67 -1.72 9.85 2.58
N CYS A 68 -1.30 9.14 3.62
CA CYS A 68 -2.03 9.07 4.87
C CYS A 68 -1.03 8.99 6.04
N ASN A 69 -1.25 9.83 7.04
CA ASN A 69 -0.53 9.77 8.30
C ASN A 69 -1.19 8.69 9.17
N THR A 70 -0.40 7.74 9.63
CA THR A 70 -0.85 6.61 10.44
C THR A 70 -0.20 6.65 11.80
N GLU A 71 -0.97 6.35 12.84
CA GLU A 71 -0.48 6.21 14.21
C GLU A 71 -0.09 4.77 14.47
N ILE A 72 1.04 4.58 15.15
CA ILE A 72 1.48 3.26 15.61
C ILE A 72 0.76 2.87 16.90
N MET A 73 0.22 1.65 16.91
CA MET A 73 -0.57 1.10 18.00
C MET A 73 -0.12 -0.32 18.35
N GLN A 74 -0.46 -0.76 19.57
CA GLN A 74 -0.37 -2.16 19.95
C GLN A 74 -1.57 -2.94 19.42
N LEU A 75 -1.36 -4.23 19.13
CA LEU A 75 -2.44 -5.13 18.72
C LEU A 75 -3.40 -5.38 19.89
N ASN A 76 -4.69 -5.44 19.60
CA ASN A 76 -5.70 -5.92 20.54
C ASN A 76 -5.69 -7.47 20.63
N SER A 77 -6.52 -8.05 21.51
CA SER A 77 -6.53 -9.50 21.74
C SER A 77 -6.86 -10.32 20.49
N PHE A 78 -7.85 -9.91 19.69
CA PHE A 78 -8.23 -10.59 18.45
C PHE A 78 -7.10 -10.53 17.42
N GLU A 79 -6.47 -9.35 17.28
CA GLU A 79 -5.36 -9.16 16.35
C GLU A 79 -4.15 -10.01 16.75
N LYS A 80 -3.90 -10.23 18.06
CA LYS A 80 -2.83 -11.12 18.53
C LYS A 80 -3.08 -12.60 18.20
N ASP A 81 -4.34 -13.01 18.11
CA ASP A 81 -4.69 -14.38 17.72
C ASP A 81 -4.44 -14.64 16.23
N GLU A 82 -4.66 -13.63 15.38
CA GLU A 82 -4.38 -13.65 13.94
C GLU A 82 -2.88 -13.51 13.65
N TYR A 83 -2.25 -12.46 14.16
CA TYR A 83 -0.83 -12.16 13.99
C TYR A 83 -0.01 -12.80 15.10
N LYS A 84 0.15 -14.12 15.01
CA LYS A 84 0.89 -14.91 15.99
C LYS A 84 2.36 -14.51 16.04
N GLY A 85 2.93 -14.57 17.23
CA GLY A 85 4.33 -14.23 17.49
C GLY A 85 4.49 -12.85 18.13
N ASN A 86 5.73 -12.56 18.53
CA ASN A 86 6.07 -11.30 19.18
C ASN A 86 6.42 -10.23 18.14
N SER A 87 6.44 -8.97 18.57
CA SER A 87 6.97 -7.83 17.80
C SER A 87 6.10 -7.35 16.62
N TRP A 88 4.83 -7.72 16.59
CA TRP A 88 3.84 -7.09 15.72
C TRP A 88 3.47 -5.69 16.22
N ILE A 89 3.36 -4.76 15.28
CA ILE A 89 2.81 -3.42 15.51
C ILE A 89 1.68 -3.19 14.52
N LYS A 90 0.71 -2.39 14.93
CA LYS A 90 -0.38 -1.93 14.07
C LYS A 90 -0.11 -0.50 13.67
N PHE A 91 -0.45 -0.13 12.44
CA PHE A 91 -0.51 1.25 12.02
C PHE A 91 -1.91 1.55 11.45
N LYS A 92 -2.50 2.66 11.88
CA LYS A 92 -3.84 3.07 11.44
C LYS A 92 -3.87 4.58 11.18
N GLY A 93 -4.38 4.97 10.02
CA GLY A 93 -4.63 6.36 9.67
C GLY A 93 -5.99 6.51 9.01
N GLU A 94 -6.63 7.66 9.19
CA GLU A 94 -7.92 7.99 8.59
C GLU A 94 -7.82 9.36 7.93
N ASN A 95 -8.69 9.61 6.95
CA ASN A 95 -8.76 10.90 6.25
C ASN A 95 -7.40 11.31 5.67
N GLY A 96 -6.79 10.41 4.89
CA GLY A 96 -5.64 10.74 4.06
C GLY A 96 -5.94 11.86 3.07
N TYR A 97 -4.93 12.24 2.30
CA TYR A 97 -5.00 13.34 1.34
C TYR A 97 -4.55 12.88 -0.04
N VAL A 98 -5.25 13.39 -1.05
CA VAL A 98 -4.94 13.22 -2.46
C VAL A 98 -4.23 14.47 -2.94
N ILE A 99 -3.09 14.27 -3.60
CA ILE A 99 -2.30 15.31 -4.24
C ILE A 99 -2.57 15.16 -5.74
N ALA A 100 -3.17 16.18 -6.34
CA ALA A 100 -3.38 16.19 -7.79
C ALA A 100 -2.05 16.37 -8.53
N ASP A 101 -2.02 16.02 -9.82
CA ASP A 101 -0.82 16.10 -10.66
C ASP A 101 -0.23 17.52 -10.80
N ASP A 102 -1.00 18.57 -10.46
CA ASP A 102 -0.51 19.95 -10.42
C ASP A 102 0.44 20.23 -9.23
N GLY A 103 0.54 19.30 -8.28
CA GLY A 103 1.39 19.36 -7.10
C GLY A 103 1.04 20.48 -6.12
N LYS A 104 -0.08 21.17 -6.33
CA LYS A 104 -0.47 22.40 -5.60
C LYS A 104 -1.79 22.26 -4.87
N SER A 105 -2.63 21.32 -5.30
CA SER A 105 -3.90 21.02 -4.63
C SER A 105 -3.81 19.72 -3.84
N ASN A 106 -4.03 19.84 -2.54
CA ASN A 106 -4.23 18.71 -1.64
C ASN A 106 -5.70 18.70 -1.23
N GLU A 107 -6.42 17.65 -1.55
CA GLU A 107 -7.78 17.45 -1.08
C GLU A 107 -7.80 16.33 -0.05
N THR A 108 -8.45 16.56 1.08
CA THR A 108 -8.67 15.52 2.08
C THR A 108 -9.61 14.46 1.50
N ALA A 109 -9.12 13.24 1.33
CA ALA A 109 -9.93 12.07 1.02
C ALA A 109 -10.68 11.63 2.29
N LYS A 110 -11.66 12.42 2.71
CA LYS A 110 -12.43 12.19 3.93
C LYS A 110 -13.07 10.81 3.88
N GLY A 111 -12.95 10.03 4.95
CA GLY A 111 -13.43 8.65 5.02
C GLY A 111 -12.46 7.60 4.49
N SER A 112 -11.33 8.00 3.88
CA SER A 112 -10.25 7.05 3.56
C SER A 112 -9.63 6.46 4.82
N LEU A 113 -9.10 5.25 4.70
CA LEU A 113 -8.53 4.47 5.79
C LEU A 113 -7.26 3.76 5.32
N VAL A 114 -6.20 3.87 6.10
CA VAL A 114 -5.06 2.96 6.04
C VAL A 114 -5.03 2.15 7.32
N LYS A 115 -4.98 0.82 7.19
CA LYS A 115 -4.87 -0.08 8.34
C LYS A 115 -3.93 -1.21 7.99
N GLY A 116 -2.90 -1.40 8.80
CA GLY A 116 -1.94 -2.46 8.57
C GLY A 116 -1.22 -2.95 9.79
N TYR A 117 -0.46 -4.01 9.58
CA TYR A 117 0.32 -4.70 10.58
C TYR A 117 1.72 -4.95 10.02
N TYR A 118 2.71 -4.80 10.90
CA TYR A 118 4.11 -5.01 10.56
C TYR A 118 4.81 -5.75 11.69
N ASN A 119 5.53 -6.81 11.36
CA ASN A 119 6.38 -7.49 12.32
C ASN A 119 7.79 -6.91 12.27
N VAL A 120 8.24 -6.35 13.39
CA VAL A 120 9.53 -5.66 13.46
C VAL A 120 10.72 -6.60 13.26
N LYS A 121 10.59 -7.89 13.61
CA LYS A 121 11.67 -8.87 13.54
C LYS A 121 11.70 -9.65 12.24
N THR A 122 10.54 -10.09 11.75
CA THR A 122 10.44 -10.90 10.52
C THR A 122 10.29 -10.03 9.27
N HIS A 123 10.02 -8.74 9.44
CA HIS A 123 9.73 -7.78 8.37
C HIS A 123 8.54 -8.18 7.50
N GLU A 124 7.65 -9.00 8.04
CA GLU A 124 6.36 -9.29 7.44
C GLU A 124 5.45 -8.06 7.55
N ILE A 125 4.71 -7.79 6.48
CA ILE A 125 3.78 -6.67 6.39
C ILE A 125 2.50 -7.11 5.69
N ASN A 126 1.36 -6.59 6.17
CA ASN A 126 0.12 -6.55 5.41
C ASN A 126 -0.61 -5.24 5.71
N PHE A 127 -1.34 -4.72 4.75
CA PHE A 127 -2.20 -3.56 4.99
C PHE A 127 -3.21 -3.35 3.88
N ILE A 128 -4.25 -2.60 4.23
CA ILE A 128 -5.25 -2.11 3.31
C ILE A 128 -5.15 -0.59 3.19
N VAL A 129 -5.44 -0.09 2.00
CA VAL A 129 -5.70 1.31 1.73
C VAL A 129 -7.09 1.38 1.11
N ASP A 130 -8.05 1.90 1.87
CA ASP A 130 -9.33 2.32 1.34
C ASP A 130 -9.23 3.81 1.01
N TYR A 131 -9.32 4.15 -0.27
CA TYR A 131 -9.13 5.53 -0.71
C TYR A 131 -10.39 6.37 -0.53
N ASN A 132 -11.54 5.74 -0.21
CA ASN A 132 -12.87 6.34 -0.26
C ASN A 132 -13.10 7.18 -1.55
N MET A 133 -12.55 6.70 -2.67
CA MET A 133 -12.60 7.35 -3.97
C MET A 133 -12.92 6.30 -5.02
N MET A 134 -14.02 6.48 -5.75
CA MET A 134 -14.49 5.55 -6.80
C MET A 134 -14.59 4.08 -6.35
N ASN A 135 -14.84 3.83 -5.06
CA ASN A 135 -14.83 2.51 -4.44
C ASN A 135 -13.54 1.72 -4.74
N VAL A 136 -12.41 2.42 -4.84
CA VAL A 136 -11.10 1.83 -5.01
C VAL A 136 -10.55 1.43 -3.64
N ARG A 137 -10.01 0.21 -3.56
CA ARG A 137 -9.30 -0.29 -2.39
C ARG A 137 -8.09 -1.09 -2.83
N SER A 138 -6.94 -0.82 -2.21
CA SER A 138 -5.72 -1.60 -2.38
C SER A 138 -5.46 -2.47 -1.16
N GLU A 139 -4.93 -3.66 -1.40
CA GLU A 139 -4.55 -4.61 -0.37
C GLU A 139 -3.14 -5.13 -0.64
N CYS A 140 -2.23 -4.82 0.28
CA CYS A 140 -0.96 -5.49 0.44
C CYS A 140 -1.22 -6.73 1.30
N PHE A 141 -1.29 -7.90 0.65
CA PHE A 141 -1.40 -9.17 1.36
C PHE A 141 -0.12 -9.48 2.12
N LEU A 142 -0.22 -10.36 3.12
CA LEU A 142 0.90 -10.72 3.99
C LEU A 142 2.10 -11.20 3.17
N GLN A 143 3.21 -10.47 3.30
CA GLN A 143 4.47 -10.77 2.63
C GLN A 143 5.66 -10.25 3.45
N THR A 144 6.83 -10.85 3.26
CA THR A 144 8.07 -10.31 3.82
C THR A 144 8.62 -9.21 2.93
N ILE A 145 8.99 -8.09 3.52
CA ILE A 145 9.62 -6.98 2.79
C ILE A 145 11.02 -7.38 2.34
N ASP A 146 11.25 -7.38 1.02
CA ASP A 146 12.59 -7.41 0.43
C ASP A 146 13.01 -5.99 -0.01
N LYS A 147 13.97 -5.40 0.72
CA LYS A 147 14.50 -4.07 0.41
C LYS A 147 15.26 -4.01 -0.92
N ASN A 148 15.71 -5.15 -1.46
CA ASN A 148 16.41 -5.19 -2.74
C ASN A 148 15.47 -5.23 -3.95
N ARG A 149 14.18 -5.52 -3.74
CA ARG A 149 13.16 -5.59 -4.80
C ARG A 149 13.03 -4.30 -5.60
N ILE A 150 13.36 -3.15 -5.00
CA ILE A 150 13.40 -1.85 -5.67
C ILE A 150 14.32 -1.84 -6.89
N ASN A 151 15.43 -2.60 -6.86
CA ASN A 151 16.40 -2.67 -7.95
C ASN A 151 15.81 -3.35 -9.20
N ASN A 152 14.77 -4.16 -9.02
CA ASN A 152 14.08 -4.88 -10.09
C ASN A 152 12.73 -4.27 -10.46
N TYR A 153 12.30 -3.21 -9.77
CA TYR A 153 10.95 -2.65 -9.88
C TYR A 153 10.53 -2.40 -11.32
N THR A 154 11.36 -1.72 -12.12
CA THR A 154 11.05 -1.39 -13.51
C THR A 154 10.82 -2.64 -14.35
N ALA A 155 11.64 -3.68 -14.15
CA ALA A 155 11.53 -4.94 -14.89
C ALA A 155 10.30 -5.75 -14.42
N GLU A 156 10.07 -5.84 -13.11
CA GLU A 156 8.90 -6.52 -12.54
C GLU A 156 7.59 -5.85 -12.98
N PHE A 157 7.53 -4.51 -12.95
CA PHE A 157 6.34 -3.77 -13.34
C PHE A 157 6.05 -3.95 -14.84
N LYS A 158 7.07 -3.84 -15.69
CA LYS A 158 6.92 -4.09 -17.13
C LYS A 158 6.42 -5.51 -17.41
N LYS A 159 6.99 -6.51 -16.73
CA LYS A 159 6.54 -7.90 -16.86
C LYS A 159 5.08 -8.05 -16.41
N TYR A 160 4.70 -7.44 -15.30
CA TYR A 160 3.32 -7.42 -14.84
C TYR A 160 2.37 -6.83 -15.91
N GLU A 161 2.74 -5.73 -16.57
CA GLU A 161 1.93 -5.14 -17.63
C GLU A 161 1.78 -6.06 -18.86
N GLU A 162 2.86 -6.73 -19.26
CA GLU A 162 2.87 -7.72 -20.34
C GLU A 162 1.97 -8.93 -20.02
N ASP A 163 2.14 -9.50 -18.82
CA ASP A 163 1.36 -10.63 -18.32
C ASP A 163 -0.13 -10.26 -18.15
N LEU A 164 -0.42 -9.04 -17.67
CA LEU A 164 -1.78 -8.52 -17.54
C LEU A 164 -2.45 -8.37 -18.90
N LYS A 165 -1.72 -7.88 -19.90
CA LYS A 165 -2.23 -7.76 -21.27
C LYS A 165 -2.53 -9.12 -21.89
N ALA A 166 -1.64 -10.09 -21.69
CA ALA A 166 -1.86 -11.47 -22.12
C ALA A 166 -3.09 -12.08 -21.44
N TYR A 167 -3.18 -11.97 -20.11
CA TYR A 167 -4.33 -12.44 -19.34
C TYR A 167 -5.64 -11.83 -19.86
N LYS A 168 -5.69 -10.52 -20.07
CA LYS A 168 -6.88 -9.85 -20.61
C LYS A 168 -7.28 -10.38 -21.97
N LYS A 169 -6.31 -10.56 -22.89
CA LYS A 169 -6.55 -11.12 -24.21
C LYS A 169 -7.15 -12.54 -24.13
N ASP A 170 -6.56 -13.40 -23.31
CA ASP A 170 -6.98 -14.79 -23.17
C ASP A 170 -8.37 -14.94 -22.51
N HIS A 171 -8.78 -13.95 -21.72
CA HIS A 171 -10.07 -13.92 -21.03
C HIS A 171 -11.10 -12.97 -21.69
N GLY A 172 -10.82 -12.45 -22.89
CA GLY A 172 -11.74 -11.58 -23.63
C GLY A 172 -12.02 -10.23 -22.95
N LEU A 173 -11.11 -9.75 -22.10
CA LEU A 173 -11.20 -8.47 -21.41
C LEU A 173 -10.51 -7.38 -22.23
N GLN A 174 -11.13 -6.19 -22.31
CA GLN A 174 -10.52 -4.98 -22.88
C GLN A 174 -9.77 -4.17 -21.82
#